data_AF-A0A3D5A127-F1
#
_entry.id   AF-A0A3D5A127-F1
#
_cell.length_a   1.000
_cell.length_b   1.000
_cell.length_c   1.000
_cell.angle_alpha   90.00
_cell.angle_beta   90.00
_cell.angle_gamma   90.00
#
_symmetry.space_group_name_H-M   'P 1'
#
loop_
_entity.id
_entity.type
_entity.pdbx_description
1 polymer ?
#
loop_
_entity_poly.entity_id
_entity_poly.type
_entity_poly.pdbx_seq_one_letter_code
_entity_poly.pdbx_strand_id
1 'polypeptide(L)'
;MSVDWSARKAFVVESDDWGVCAWCPDLGAFDAVGDLEATREYWERLSGWVAGSLETPADMERLFAFLESYRGRDGRPASFVPCYGVANPDYDAIRENGMTQYCDIFLDHGVPTGWERGDLPAKAKEGMRRGVWLPEFHTRLHHAQPHKWLASVREGSPHARAIFAYNMFQCQERRPEYEGMTPEQQAEWIVPAIRRMETLFNRVPKCGVNSDASIETEKVWRGQGLCARMCRNNVQNAATGSPAAEQLMGFHQAESDMIYLSRNCFLEPLGSGDLNHPSGAVAAYEAVLNDWRRGVPAVCSSHRKNYVSFIEQETQNGYEQAARLYDRLTSEHPDLYFLTSWEVAQMYRGDASIELFGDHAVVRNWSDGEATVSEQLPQGVTPGAEHVLTEGKLAGIEFEDGRLSVTAAPGDYLIELSGWS
;
A
#
# COMPACT_ATOMS: atom_id res chain seq x y z
N MET A 1 -12.16 -18.56 18.98
CA MET A 1 -12.43 -19.22 17.68
C MET A 1 -12.09 -18.18 16.64
N SER A 2 -11.32 -18.51 15.61
CA SER A 2 -10.94 -17.52 14.58
C SER A 2 -12.15 -17.07 13.77
N VAL A 3 -12.16 -15.81 13.32
CA VAL A 3 -13.12 -15.26 12.35
C VAL A 3 -13.49 -16.26 11.24
N ASP A 4 -14.79 -16.47 11.02
CA ASP A 4 -15.31 -17.21 9.87
C ASP A 4 -15.36 -16.31 8.61
N TRP A 5 -14.25 -16.28 7.88
CA TRP A 5 -14.14 -15.52 6.63
C TRP A 5 -15.01 -16.07 5.49
N SER A 6 -15.54 -17.30 5.59
CA SER A 6 -16.46 -17.83 4.58
C SER A 6 -17.84 -17.17 4.68
N ALA A 7 -18.25 -16.81 5.90
CA ALA A 7 -19.42 -16.00 6.17
C ALA A 7 -19.13 -14.49 6.09
N ARG A 8 -17.92 -14.07 6.46
CA ARG A 8 -17.44 -12.68 6.41
C ARG A 8 -16.59 -12.46 5.16
N LYS A 9 -17.25 -12.39 4.00
CA LYS A 9 -16.64 -12.20 2.68
C LYS A 9 -15.86 -10.89 2.58
N ALA A 10 -14.63 -10.88 3.06
CA ALA A 10 -13.77 -9.71 3.08
C ALA A 10 -13.00 -9.58 1.75
N PHE A 11 -12.98 -8.37 1.22
CA PHE A 11 -12.17 -7.99 0.08
C PHE A 11 -11.30 -6.79 0.45
N VAL A 12 -9.99 -6.91 0.24
CA VAL A 12 -8.97 -5.89 0.48
C VAL A 12 -8.20 -5.66 -0.82
N VAL A 13 -7.87 -4.40 -1.12
CA VAL A 13 -6.96 -4.08 -2.23
C VAL A 13 -5.72 -3.38 -1.71
N GLU A 14 -4.57 -4.01 -1.93
CA GLU A 14 -3.24 -3.47 -1.64
C GLU A 14 -2.61 -3.02 -2.95
N SER A 15 -2.09 -1.79 -3.00
CA SER A 15 -1.50 -1.25 -4.21
C SER A 15 -0.12 -0.66 -3.99
N ASP A 16 0.87 -1.14 -4.73
CA ASP A 16 2.26 -0.71 -4.56
C ASP A 16 2.63 0.51 -5.41
N ASP A 17 3.79 1.09 -5.08
CA ASP A 17 4.54 2.13 -5.80
C ASP A 17 3.96 3.56 -5.77
N TRP A 18 3.10 3.88 -4.81
CA TRP A 18 2.60 5.25 -4.63
C TRP A 18 3.71 6.18 -4.13
N GLY A 19 3.76 7.42 -4.63
CA GLY A 19 4.80 8.40 -4.28
C GLY A 19 6.20 8.15 -4.89
N VAL A 20 6.40 7.06 -5.63
CA VAL A 20 7.71 6.68 -6.18
C VAL A 20 7.99 7.37 -7.52
N CYS A 21 9.15 8.02 -7.64
CA CYS A 21 9.65 8.74 -8.83
C CYS A 21 10.71 7.91 -9.60
N ALA A 22 10.37 6.66 -9.95
CA ALA A 22 11.37 5.68 -10.41
C ALA A 22 11.46 5.53 -11.94
N TRP A 23 10.31 5.54 -12.62
CA TRP A 23 10.17 5.24 -14.04
C TRP A 23 10.39 6.48 -14.89
N CYS A 24 9.36 7.23 -15.29
CA CYS A 24 9.55 8.40 -16.16
C CYS A 24 8.91 9.68 -15.57
N PRO A 25 9.63 10.82 -15.53
CA PRO A 25 9.06 12.09 -15.04
C PRO A 25 8.01 12.68 -15.99
N ASP A 26 8.25 12.57 -17.31
CA ASP A 26 7.41 13.11 -18.36
C ASP A 26 7.50 12.28 -19.67
N LEU A 27 6.66 12.62 -20.65
CA LEU A 27 6.62 11.99 -21.97
C LEU A 27 7.92 12.19 -22.77
N GLY A 28 8.58 13.34 -22.63
CA GLY A 28 9.82 13.62 -23.34
C GLY A 28 10.97 12.73 -22.86
N ALA A 29 11.08 12.52 -21.55
CA ALA A 29 12.00 11.57 -20.95
C ALA A 29 11.64 10.13 -21.34
N PHE A 30 10.35 9.78 -21.35
CA PHE A 30 9.88 8.47 -21.77
C PHE A 30 10.34 8.11 -23.20
N ASP A 31 10.10 9.01 -24.16
CA ASP A 31 10.48 8.81 -25.56
C ASP A 31 12.01 8.80 -25.71
N ALA A 32 12.68 9.81 -25.14
CA ALA A 32 14.12 9.97 -25.29
C ALA A 32 14.91 8.79 -24.71
N VAL A 33 14.54 8.31 -23.53
CA VAL A 33 15.22 7.17 -22.89
C VAL A 33 14.86 5.85 -23.59
N GLY A 34 13.64 5.69 -24.11
CA GLY A 34 13.29 4.49 -24.90
C GLY A 34 14.15 4.32 -26.15
N ASP A 35 14.63 5.42 -26.73
CA ASP A 35 15.42 5.41 -27.96
C ASP A 35 16.92 5.20 -27.76
N LEU A 36 17.45 5.39 -26.54
CA LEU A 36 18.89 5.23 -26.27
C LEU A 36 19.31 3.76 -26.37
N GLU A 37 20.43 3.50 -27.03
CA GLU A 37 21.01 2.16 -27.17
C GLU A 37 21.22 1.46 -25.82
N ALA A 38 21.59 2.21 -24.78
CA ALA A 38 21.86 1.69 -23.44
C ALA A 38 20.60 1.26 -22.65
N THR A 39 19.40 1.63 -23.09
CA THR A 39 18.14 1.42 -22.35
C THR A 39 17.05 0.78 -23.20
N ARG A 40 17.17 0.75 -24.54
CA ARG A 40 16.14 0.21 -25.45
C ARG A 40 15.66 -1.19 -25.08
N GLU A 41 16.57 -2.14 -24.88
CA GLU A 41 16.19 -3.53 -24.50
C GLU A 41 15.42 -3.56 -23.17
N TYR A 42 15.86 -2.77 -22.19
CA TYR A 42 15.19 -2.64 -20.90
C TYR A 42 13.78 -2.06 -21.07
N TRP A 43 13.63 -1.04 -21.93
CA TRP A 43 12.36 -0.39 -22.25
C TRP A 43 11.36 -1.34 -22.88
N GLU A 44 11.80 -2.11 -23.89
CA GLU A 44 10.96 -3.09 -24.57
C GLU A 44 10.50 -4.18 -23.60
N ARG A 45 11.43 -4.75 -22.82
CA ARG A 45 11.14 -5.82 -21.86
C ARG A 45 10.19 -5.39 -20.75
N LEU A 46 10.21 -4.12 -20.36
CA LEU A 46 9.39 -3.57 -19.28
C LEU A 46 8.33 -2.59 -19.78
N SER A 47 7.93 -2.71 -21.05
CA SER A 47 6.92 -1.86 -21.70
C SER A 47 5.64 -1.69 -20.87
N GLY A 48 5.16 -2.75 -20.20
CA GLY A 48 4.01 -2.68 -19.29
C GLY A 48 4.21 -1.91 -17.98
N TRP A 49 5.43 -1.43 -17.70
CA TRP A 49 5.81 -0.72 -16.48
C TRP A 49 6.36 0.68 -16.76
N VAL A 50 7.22 0.84 -17.78
CA VAL A 50 7.99 2.07 -18.02
C VAL A 50 7.13 3.31 -18.32
N ALA A 51 5.90 3.11 -18.81
CA ALA A 51 4.92 4.18 -19.01
C ALA A 51 4.20 4.61 -17.72
N GLY A 52 4.52 3.98 -16.58
CA GLY A 52 4.10 4.43 -15.26
C GLY A 52 4.85 5.70 -14.85
N SER A 53 4.17 6.55 -14.09
CA SER A 53 4.76 7.78 -13.57
C SER A 53 4.21 8.08 -12.18
N LEU A 54 4.68 9.16 -11.57
CA LEU A 54 4.15 9.68 -10.33
C LEU A 54 2.69 10.11 -10.53
N GLU A 55 1.84 9.79 -9.57
CA GLU A 55 0.44 10.18 -9.57
C GLU A 55 0.27 11.71 -9.61
N THR A 56 -0.85 12.18 -10.14
CA THR A 56 -1.32 13.57 -10.01
C THR A 56 -2.56 13.62 -9.14
N PRO A 57 -2.94 14.80 -8.60
CA PRO A 57 -4.21 14.94 -7.89
C PRO A 57 -5.43 14.59 -8.74
N ALA A 58 -5.36 14.73 -10.07
CA ALA A 58 -6.44 14.36 -10.98
C ALA A 58 -6.57 12.83 -11.11
N ASP A 59 -5.45 12.10 -11.18
CA ASP A 59 -5.46 10.64 -11.19
C ASP A 59 -6.06 10.09 -9.89
N MET A 60 -5.65 10.67 -8.76
CA MET A 60 -6.17 10.32 -7.44
C MET A 60 -7.66 10.63 -7.32
N GLU A 61 -8.12 11.79 -7.80
CA GLU A 61 -9.56 12.13 -7.82
C GLU A 61 -10.38 11.10 -8.61
N ARG A 62 -9.91 10.71 -9.80
CA ARG A 62 -10.58 9.71 -10.64
C ARG A 62 -10.69 8.37 -9.89
N LEU A 63 -9.63 7.96 -9.20
CA LEU A 63 -9.64 6.72 -8.42
C LEU A 63 -10.54 6.82 -7.18
N PHE A 64 -10.54 7.96 -6.47
CA PHE A 64 -11.43 8.16 -5.32
C PHE A 64 -12.89 8.09 -5.74
N ALA A 65 -13.27 8.79 -6.82
CA ALA A 65 -14.63 8.74 -7.36
C ALA A 65 -15.02 7.31 -7.81
N PHE A 66 -14.09 6.54 -8.38
CA PHE A 66 -14.31 5.14 -8.71
C PHE A 66 -14.60 4.30 -7.45
N LEU A 67 -13.78 4.41 -6.41
CA LEU A 67 -13.95 3.66 -5.15
C LEU A 67 -15.27 4.03 -4.45
N GLU A 68 -15.64 5.31 -4.49
CA GLU A 68 -16.91 5.83 -3.96
C GLU A 68 -18.15 5.40 -4.76
N SER A 69 -18.00 4.75 -5.92
CA SER A 69 -19.16 4.20 -6.65
C SER A 69 -19.60 2.83 -6.13
N TYR A 70 -18.77 2.16 -5.32
CA TYR A 70 -19.04 0.85 -4.75
C TYR A 70 -19.30 0.93 -3.25
N ARG A 71 -20.14 0.03 -2.73
CA ARG A 71 -20.50 -0.01 -1.30
C ARG A 71 -20.37 -1.43 -0.77
N GLY A 72 -19.77 -1.54 0.42
CA GLY A 72 -19.75 -2.79 1.17
C GLY A 72 -21.07 -3.00 1.91
N ARG A 73 -21.19 -4.15 2.57
CA ARG A 73 -22.32 -4.53 3.42
C ARG A 73 -22.66 -3.51 4.49
N ASP A 74 -21.67 -2.79 4.98
CA ASP A 74 -21.79 -1.76 6.02
C ASP A 74 -22.09 -0.36 5.47
N GLY A 75 -22.36 -0.23 4.17
CA GLY A 75 -22.68 1.05 3.53
C GLY A 75 -21.50 1.99 3.35
N ARG A 76 -20.27 1.57 3.65
CA ARG A 76 -19.05 2.36 3.40
C ARG A 76 -18.55 2.17 1.96
N PRO A 77 -17.83 3.17 1.40
CA PRO A 77 -17.22 3.03 0.09
C PRO A 77 -16.15 1.94 0.09
N ALA A 78 -15.71 1.53 -1.10
CA ALA A 78 -14.58 0.62 -1.20
C ALA A 78 -13.31 1.24 -0.61
N SER A 79 -12.59 0.48 0.20
CA SER A 79 -11.28 0.83 0.74
C SER A 79 -10.17 0.50 -0.25
N PHE A 80 -9.09 1.27 -0.19
CA PHE A 80 -7.88 1.05 -0.96
C PHE A 80 -6.66 1.32 -0.07
N VAL A 81 -5.70 0.39 -0.10
CA VAL A 81 -4.46 0.43 0.72
C VAL A 81 -3.27 0.77 -0.19
N PRO A 82 -2.99 2.05 -0.45
CA PRO A 82 -1.84 2.50 -1.22
C PRO A 82 -0.57 2.40 -0.38
N CYS A 83 0.41 1.66 -0.87
CA CYS A 83 1.69 1.47 -0.22
C CYS A 83 2.69 2.50 -0.76
N TYR A 84 3.17 3.39 0.11
CA TYR A 84 3.96 4.56 -0.28
C TYR A 84 5.47 4.34 -0.16
N GLY A 85 6.18 4.67 -1.24
CA GLY A 85 7.58 5.06 -1.16
C GLY A 85 7.67 6.50 -0.69
N VAL A 86 8.43 6.77 0.37
CA VAL A 86 8.36 8.08 1.06
C VAL A 86 9.51 9.04 0.72
N ALA A 87 10.52 8.56 0.00
CA ALA A 87 11.63 9.37 -0.48
C ALA A 87 12.00 9.00 -1.91
N ASN A 88 12.69 9.94 -2.57
CA ASN A 88 13.20 9.77 -3.93
C ASN A 88 14.60 10.39 -4.02
N PRO A 89 15.47 9.96 -4.95
CA PRO A 89 16.81 10.55 -5.07
C PRO A 89 16.74 12.04 -5.38
N ASP A 90 17.54 12.83 -4.66
CA ASP A 90 17.76 14.24 -4.98
C ASP A 90 18.87 14.32 -6.02
N TYR A 91 18.47 14.28 -7.30
CA TYR A 91 19.41 14.24 -8.41
C TYR A 91 20.32 15.48 -8.48
N ASP A 92 19.82 16.64 -8.08
CA ASP A 92 20.58 17.88 -8.14
C ASP A 92 21.63 17.90 -7.04
N ALA A 93 21.26 17.58 -5.79
CA ALA A 93 22.23 17.43 -4.71
C ALA A 93 23.29 16.34 -4.99
N ILE A 94 22.88 15.23 -5.61
CA ILE A 94 23.81 14.16 -6.04
C ILE A 94 24.79 14.67 -7.10
N ARG A 95 24.33 15.45 -8.08
CA ARG A 95 25.22 16.04 -9.11
C ARG A 95 26.17 17.06 -8.51
N GLU A 96 25.67 17.94 -7.64
CA GLU A 96 26.44 18.98 -6.98
C GLU A 96 27.58 18.42 -6.12
N ASN A 97 27.35 17.28 -5.45
CA ASN A 97 28.38 16.60 -4.66
C ASN A 97 29.32 15.71 -5.51
N GLY A 98 29.23 15.77 -6.84
CA GLY A 98 30.07 15.00 -7.75
C GLY A 98 29.78 13.49 -7.73
N MET A 99 28.55 13.08 -7.41
CA MET A 99 28.13 11.68 -7.29
C MET A 99 28.94 10.89 -6.25
N THR A 100 29.39 11.56 -5.19
CA THR A 100 30.19 10.95 -4.12
C THR A 100 29.34 10.50 -2.93
N GLN A 101 28.19 11.12 -2.73
CA GLN A 101 27.25 10.83 -1.64
C GLN A 101 25.81 10.73 -2.18
N TYR A 102 25.05 9.78 -1.65
CA TYR A 102 23.62 9.68 -1.93
C TYR A 102 22.85 10.74 -1.14
N CYS A 103 21.93 11.43 -1.82
CA CYS A 103 21.02 12.40 -1.24
C CYS A 103 19.59 12.05 -1.67
N ASP A 104 18.62 12.25 -0.79
CA ASP A 104 17.19 12.10 -1.09
C ASP A 104 16.36 13.29 -0.65
N ILE A 105 15.22 13.41 -1.30
CA ILE A 105 14.12 14.29 -0.93
C ILE A 105 12.95 13.43 -0.46
N PHE A 106 12.42 13.73 0.73
CA PHE A 106 11.21 13.10 1.24
C PHE A 106 9.96 13.79 0.67
N LEU A 107 8.89 13.02 0.48
CA LEU A 107 7.64 13.51 -0.10
C LEU A 107 6.96 14.64 0.69
N ASP A 108 7.26 14.80 1.98
CA ASP A 108 6.78 15.93 2.79
C ASP A 108 7.52 17.24 2.48
N HIS A 109 8.67 17.19 1.80
CA HIS A 109 9.45 18.37 1.36
C HIS A 109 9.32 18.63 -0.15
N GLY A 110 8.81 17.67 -0.92
CA GLY A 110 8.59 17.79 -2.35
C GLY A 110 8.97 16.53 -3.12
N VAL A 111 9.27 16.72 -4.40
CA VAL A 111 9.69 15.67 -5.33
C VAL A 111 10.94 16.13 -6.08
N PRO A 112 11.71 15.21 -6.69
CA PRO A 112 12.89 15.61 -7.45
C PRO A 112 12.53 16.51 -8.64
N THR A 113 13.45 17.39 -9.04
CA THR A 113 13.27 18.31 -10.17
C THR A 113 12.75 17.59 -11.42
N GLY A 114 11.69 18.10 -12.03
CA GLY A 114 11.04 17.52 -13.21
C GLY A 114 9.93 16.50 -12.90
N TRP A 115 9.75 16.11 -11.63
CA TRP A 115 8.66 15.23 -11.20
C TRP A 115 7.46 15.98 -10.61
N GLU A 116 7.44 17.31 -10.66
CA GLU A 116 6.39 18.12 -10.05
C GLU A 116 5.02 17.83 -10.67
N ARG A 117 4.10 17.31 -9.84
CA ARG A 117 2.77 16.83 -10.29
C ARG A 117 1.60 17.33 -9.45
N GLY A 118 1.81 18.41 -8.71
CA GLY A 118 0.83 18.99 -7.79
C GLY A 118 1.01 18.51 -6.35
N ASP A 119 0.04 18.85 -5.50
CA ASP A 119 0.09 18.59 -4.06
C ASP A 119 -0.47 17.20 -3.71
N LEU A 120 0.38 16.18 -3.87
CA LEU A 120 0.02 14.79 -3.58
C LEU A 120 -0.30 14.53 -2.11
N PRO A 121 0.47 15.08 -1.14
CA PRO A 121 0.15 14.89 0.27
C PRO A 121 -1.22 15.45 0.64
N ALA A 122 -1.58 16.65 0.17
CA ALA A 122 -2.90 17.20 0.41
C ALA A 122 -4.00 16.34 -0.22
N LYS A 123 -3.77 15.83 -1.45
CA LYS A 123 -4.76 14.98 -2.11
C LYS A 123 -4.93 13.62 -1.43
N ALA A 124 -3.84 13.01 -0.96
CA ALA A 124 -3.90 11.76 -0.19
C ALA A 124 -4.71 11.95 1.11
N LYS A 125 -4.50 13.04 1.84
CA LYS A 125 -5.29 13.39 3.04
C LYS A 125 -6.77 13.59 2.71
N GLU A 126 -7.09 14.16 1.56
CA GLU A 126 -8.47 14.25 1.09
C GLU A 126 -9.10 12.86 0.88
N GLY A 127 -8.37 11.93 0.25
CA GLY A 127 -8.83 10.54 0.09
C GLY A 127 -9.02 9.82 1.44
N MET A 128 -8.16 10.10 2.42
CA MET A 128 -8.28 9.58 3.78
C MET A 128 -9.55 10.12 4.45
N ARG A 129 -9.84 11.41 4.31
CA ARG A 129 -11.09 12.04 4.78
C ARG A 129 -12.33 11.45 4.14
N ARG A 130 -12.24 11.05 2.87
CA ARG A 130 -13.34 10.40 2.13
C ARG A 130 -13.52 8.92 2.51
N GLY A 131 -12.62 8.36 3.31
CA GLY A 131 -12.68 6.97 3.74
C GLY A 131 -12.35 5.94 2.65
N VAL A 132 -11.66 6.36 1.57
CA VAL A 132 -11.29 5.48 0.45
C VAL A 132 -9.78 5.23 0.35
N TRP A 133 -8.97 6.01 1.07
CA TRP A 133 -7.51 5.99 0.96
C TRP A 133 -6.88 5.71 2.32
N LEU A 134 -6.16 4.61 2.47
CA LEU A 134 -5.51 4.24 3.74
C LEU A 134 -4.01 3.94 3.52
N PRO A 135 -3.15 4.99 3.54
CA PRO A 135 -1.73 4.83 3.27
C PRO A 135 -1.02 3.90 4.24
N GLU A 136 -0.23 2.99 3.68
CA GLU A 136 0.66 2.07 4.42
C GLU A 136 2.09 2.12 3.87
N PHE A 137 3.05 1.59 4.63
CA PHE A 137 4.47 1.79 4.32
C PHE A 137 4.96 0.80 3.25
N HIS A 138 5.71 1.29 2.26
CA HIS A 138 6.40 0.44 1.28
C HIS A 138 7.92 0.47 1.48
N THR A 139 8.50 1.65 1.37
CA THR A 139 9.94 1.79 1.20
C THR A 139 10.40 3.22 1.44
N ARG A 140 11.69 3.40 1.75
CA ARG A 140 12.33 4.71 1.58
C ARG A 140 12.77 4.90 0.14
N LEU A 141 13.41 3.88 -0.46
CA LEU A 141 13.83 3.89 -1.86
C LEU A 141 13.54 2.53 -2.53
N HIS A 142 12.55 2.52 -3.43
CA HIS A 142 12.01 1.28 -4.00
C HIS A 142 13.04 0.52 -4.86
N HIS A 143 13.41 -0.71 -4.46
CA HIS A 143 14.30 -1.59 -5.24
C HIS A 143 15.64 -0.96 -5.69
N ALA A 144 16.14 0.01 -4.93
CA ALA A 144 17.44 0.58 -5.16
C ALA A 144 18.18 0.72 -3.82
N GLN A 145 19.17 -0.13 -3.61
CA GLN A 145 20.15 0.09 -2.56
C GLN A 145 20.92 1.39 -2.88
N PRO A 146 20.91 2.41 -2.01
CA PRO A 146 21.33 3.77 -2.35
C PRO A 146 22.82 3.87 -2.75
N HIS A 147 23.70 3.16 -2.04
CA HIS A 147 25.14 3.19 -2.28
C HIS A 147 25.54 2.43 -3.55
N LYS A 148 24.96 1.26 -3.79
CA LYS A 148 25.22 0.43 -4.98
C LYS A 148 24.64 1.08 -6.24
N TRP A 149 23.47 1.70 -6.10
CA TRP A 149 22.89 2.50 -7.18
C TRP A 149 23.80 3.65 -7.57
N LEU A 150 24.21 4.47 -6.61
CA LEU A 150 25.10 5.59 -6.87
C LEU A 150 26.47 5.13 -7.40
N ALA A 151 27.02 4.03 -6.88
CA ALA A 151 28.24 3.43 -7.38
C ALA A 151 28.12 3.06 -8.86
N SER A 152 26.98 2.49 -9.29
CA SER A 152 26.75 2.13 -10.69
C SER A 152 26.65 3.35 -11.62
N VAL A 153 26.04 4.43 -11.14
CA VAL A 153 26.01 5.72 -11.85
C VAL A 153 27.43 6.26 -12.03
N ARG A 154 28.26 6.19 -10.98
CA ARG A 154 29.65 6.68 -10.99
C ARG A 154 30.62 5.81 -11.80
N GLU A 155 30.51 4.49 -11.67
CA GLU A 155 31.43 3.49 -12.26
C GLU A 155 31.18 3.25 -13.75
N GLY A 156 30.19 3.93 -14.33
CA GLY A 156 30.04 4.02 -15.78
C GLY A 156 29.13 2.98 -16.40
N SER A 157 28.22 2.35 -15.63
CA SER A 157 27.13 1.56 -16.22
C SER A 157 26.38 2.43 -17.24
N PRO A 158 26.41 2.11 -18.55
CA PRO A 158 25.79 2.95 -19.57
C PRO A 158 24.30 3.15 -19.30
N HIS A 159 23.63 2.10 -18.86
CA HIS A 159 22.23 2.11 -18.48
C HIS A 159 21.96 3.03 -17.27
N ALA A 160 22.68 2.84 -16.16
CA ALA A 160 22.46 3.63 -14.94
C ALA A 160 22.72 5.12 -15.17
N ARG A 161 23.75 5.46 -15.95
CA ARG A 161 24.03 6.86 -16.32
C ARG A 161 22.97 7.45 -17.24
N ALA A 162 22.47 6.67 -18.19
CA ALA A 162 21.41 7.10 -19.09
C ALA A 162 20.14 7.47 -18.31
N ILE A 163 19.63 6.58 -17.46
CA ILE A 163 18.41 6.86 -16.67
C ILE A 163 18.63 7.98 -15.64
N PHE A 164 19.82 8.06 -15.00
CA PHE A 164 20.16 9.14 -14.06
C PHE A 164 20.17 10.52 -14.74
N ALA A 165 20.54 10.59 -16.03
CA ALA A 165 20.51 11.85 -16.79
C ALA A 165 19.10 12.42 -16.96
N TYR A 166 18.06 11.58 -16.81
CA TYR A 166 16.65 11.95 -16.91
C TYR A 166 15.94 11.92 -15.55
N ASN A 167 16.69 12.02 -14.44
CA ASN A 167 16.13 11.99 -13.09
C ASN A 167 15.32 10.72 -12.81
N MET A 168 15.84 9.56 -13.20
CA MET A 168 15.25 8.26 -12.95
C MET A 168 16.23 7.35 -12.21
N PHE A 169 15.72 6.31 -11.54
CA PHE A 169 16.58 5.38 -10.79
C PHE A 169 16.26 3.90 -10.98
N GLN A 170 15.10 3.54 -11.55
CA GLN A 170 14.77 2.14 -11.79
C GLN A 170 15.68 1.56 -12.87
N CYS A 171 16.51 0.59 -12.48
CA CYS A 171 17.53 0.02 -13.36
C CYS A 171 17.27 -1.45 -13.68
N GLN A 172 17.99 -1.96 -14.69
CA GLN A 172 17.92 -3.36 -15.11
C GLN A 172 18.24 -4.38 -14.02
N GLU A 173 19.16 -4.05 -13.13
CA GLU A 173 19.54 -4.92 -12.03
C GLU A 173 18.70 -4.59 -10.80
N ARG A 174 17.89 -5.54 -10.34
CA ARG A 174 17.21 -5.40 -9.04
C ARG A 174 18.25 -5.29 -7.94
N ARG A 175 18.17 -4.24 -7.13
CA ARG A 175 19.07 -4.00 -5.98
C ARG A 175 18.23 -3.95 -4.72
N PRO A 176 18.19 -5.03 -3.93
CA PRO A 176 17.37 -5.05 -2.73
C PRO A 176 17.72 -3.87 -1.83
N GLU A 177 16.72 -3.11 -1.37
CA GLU A 177 16.91 -1.83 -0.68
C GLU A 177 17.90 -1.92 0.49
N TYR A 178 17.81 -3.00 1.27
CA TYR A 178 18.60 -3.22 2.48
C TYR A 178 19.88 -4.04 2.25
N GLU A 179 20.25 -4.31 1.00
CA GLU A 179 21.34 -5.22 0.69
C GLU A 179 22.68 -4.73 1.27
N GLY A 180 23.32 -5.58 2.08
CA GLY A 180 24.61 -5.30 2.70
C GLY A 180 24.57 -4.34 3.89
N MET A 181 23.38 -3.91 4.34
CA MET A 181 23.23 -3.09 5.54
C MET A 181 23.23 -3.96 6.80
N THR A 182 23.93 -3.52 7.85
CA THR A 182 23.75 -4.08 9.20
C THR A 182 22.37 -3.72 9.77
N PRO A 183 21.89 -4.41 10.82
CA PRO A 183 20.63 -4.03 11.47
C PRO A 183 20.59 -2.56 11.93
N GLU A 184 21.71 -2.02 12.42
CA GLU A 184 21.82 -0.62 12.83
C GLU A 184 21.68 0.33 11.63
N GLN A 185 22.34 0.01 10.51
CA GLN A 185 22.23 0.79 9.28
C GLN A 185 20.80 0.72 8.69
N GLN A 186 20.14 -0.44 8.78
CA GLN A 186 18.72 -0.54 8.42
C GLN A 186 17.86 0.35 9.32
N ALA A 187 18.11 0.37 10.63
CA ALA A 187 17.38 1.24 11.55
C ALA A 187 17.59 2.73 11.21
N GLU A 188 18.84 3.15 10.97
CA GLU A 188 19.16 4.52 10.54
C GLU A 188 18.51 4.89 9.20
N TRP A 189 18.35 3.93 8.29
CA TRP A 189 17.71 4.12 7.00
C TRP A 189 16.18 4.22 7.09
N ILE A 190 15.56 3.30 7.82
CA ILE A 190 14.10 3.06 7.85
C ILE A 190 13.38 3.98 8.84
N VAL A 191 13.94 4.20 10.04
CA VAL A 191 13.25 4.97 11.09
C VAL A 191 12.88 6.38 10.63
N PRO A 192 13.77 7.15 9.97
CA PRO A 192 13.38 8.45 9.42
C PRO A 192 12.26 8.35 8.40
N ALA A 193 12.25 7.31 7.56
CA ALA A 193 11.22 7.11 6.53
C ALA A 193 9.84 6.91 7.14
N ILE A 194 9.70 6.05 8.16
CA ILE A 194 8.42 5.81 8.83
C ILE A 194 7.92 7.08 9.54
N ARG A 195 8.81 7.81 10.23
CA ARG A 195 8.44 9.08 10.90
C ARG A 195 8.00 10.16 9.91
N ARG A 196 8.64 10.21 8.72
CA ARG A 196 8.25 11.10 7.64
C ARG A 196 6.90 10.72 7.06
N MET A 197 6.61 9.42 6.93
CA MET A 197 5.28 8.94 6.55
C MET A 197 4.21 9.38 7.55
N GLU A 198 4.49 9.25 8.85
CA GLU A 198 3.60 9.71 9.92
C GLU A 198 3.31 11.20 9.79
N THR A 199 4.34 12.01 9.53
CA THR A 199 4.20 13.46 9.29
C THR A 199 3.37 13.73 8.03
N LEU A 200 3.62 12.98 6.96
CA LEU A 200 3.00 13.14 5.65
C LEU A 200 1.49 12.93 5.73
N PHE A 201 1.04 11.92 6.47
CA PHE A 201 -0.37 11.51 6.52
C PHE A 201 -1.06 11.75 7.86
N ASN A 202 -0.34 12.30 8.87
CA ASN A 202 -0.83 12.46 10.24
C ASN A 202 -1.36 11.15 10.86
N ARG A 203 -0.71 10.03 10.51
CA ARG A 203 -1.08 8.67 10.91
C ARG A 203 0.15 7.78 10.92
N VAL A 204 0.36 7.05 12.00
CA VAL A 204 1.38 6.00 12.05
C VAL A 204 0.94 4.83 11.14
N PRO A 205 1.74 4.43 10.15
CA PRO A 205 1.42 3.25 9.34
C PRO A 205 1.36 1.99 10.21
N LYS A 206 0.40 1.11 9.92
CA LYS A 206 0.16 -0.12 10.68
C LYS A 206 0.67 -1.34 9.93
N CYS A 207 0.81 -1.23 8.62
CA CYS A 207 1.25 -2.28 7.73
C CYS A 207 2.49 -1.84 6.94
N GLY A 208 3.33 -2.83 6.59
CA GLY A 208 4.49 -2.64 5.74
C GLY A 208 4.54 -3.69 4.63
N VAL A 209 4.78 -3.28 3.39
CA VAL A 209 5.14 -4.17 2.27
C VAL A 209 6.54 -3.82 1.82
N ASN A 210 7.42 -4.81 1.68
CA ASN A 210 8.68 -4.63 0.96
C ASN A 210 9.22 -6.01 0.60
N SER A 211 9.49 -6.26 -0.67
CA SER A 211 9.97 -7.57 -1.11
C SER A 211 11.40 -7.89 -0.67
N ASP A 212 12.11 -6.87 -0.19
CA ASP A 212 13.50 -6.94 0.28
C ASP A 212 13.57 -7.05 1.82
N ALA A 213 12.44 -6.96 2.53
CA ALA A 213 12.40 -7.01 3.99
C ALA A 213 12.84 -8.39 4.55
N SER A 214 13.67 -8.33 5.57
CA SER A 214 14.12 -9.46 6.38
C SER A 214 13.48 -9.41 7.77
N ILE A 215 13.70 -10.43 8.59
CA ILE A 215 13.26 -10.41 9.99
C ILE A 215 13.85 -9.22 10.78
N GLU A 216 15.07 -8.81 10.46
CA GLU A 216 15.71 -7.64 11.09
C GLU A 216 15.03 -6.33 10.64
N THR A 217 14.65 -6.25 9.37
CA THR A 217 13.84 -5.14 8.84
C THR A 217 12.49 -5.04 9.57
N GLU A 218 11.83 -6.18 9.75
CA GLU A 218 10.54 -6.28 10.46
C GLU A 218 10.65 -5.85 11.91
N LYS A 219 11.74 -6.19 12.62
CA LYS A 219 11.97 -5.72 14.00
C LYS A 219 12.07 -4.20 14.07
N VAL A 220 12.71 -3.56 13.09
CA VAL A 220 12.75 -2.08 12.99
C VAL A 220 11.34 -1.52 12.75
N TRP A 221 10.59 -2.10 11.82
CA TRP A 221 9.19 -1.72 11.55
C TRP A 221 8.31 -1.85 12.80
N ARG A 222 8.40 -2.98 13.50
CA ARG A 222 7.67 -3.22 14.75
C ARG A 222 8.00 -2.18 15.80
N GLY A 223 9.28 -1.84 15.94
CA GLY A 223 9.75 -0.78 16.84
C GLY A 223 9.24 0.62 16.50
N GLN A 224 8.75 0.86 15.27
CA GLN A 224 8.10 2.11 14.85
C GLN A 224 6.56 2.04 14.80
N GLY A 225 5.96 0.94 15.28
CA GLY A 225 4.50 0.83 15.45
C GLY A 225 3.77 0.02 14.38
N LEU A 226 4.46 -0.43 13.33
CA LEU A 226 3.87 -1.37 12.37
C LEU A 226 3.57 -2.69 13.07
N CYS A 227 2.48 -3.34 12.67
CA CYS A 227 1.98 -4.57 13.28
C CYS A 227 1.82 -5.72 12.27
N ALA A 228 1.74 -5.40 10.98
CA ALA A 228 1.49 -6.39 9.94
C ALA A 228 2.43 -6.24 8.73
N ARG A 229 2.85 -7.38 8.17
CA ARG A 229 3.64 -7.47 6.95
C ARG A 229 2.70 -7.90 5.82
N MET A 230 2.57 -7.04 4.83
CA MET A 230 1.91 -7.35 3.57
C MET A 230 2.91 -8.08 2.68
N CYS A 231 2.67 -9.35 2.45
CA CYS A 231 3.50 -10.25 1.67
C CYS A 231 2.98 -10.31 0.23
N ARG A 232 3.88 -10.16 -0.74
CA ARG A 232 3.56 -10.23 -2.19
C ARG A 232 2.69 -11.43 -2.56
N ASN A 233 2.90 -12.57 -1.90
CA ASN A 233 2.16 -13.82 -2.07
C ASN A 233 2.48 -14.76 -0.88
N ASN A 234 2.09 -16.03 -0.95
CA ASN A 234 2.50 -17.08 0.01
C ASN A 234 3.99 -17.51 -0.12
N VAL A 235 4.89 -16.60 -0.52
CA VAL A 235 6.35 -16.83 -0.53
C VAL A 235 6.95 -16.03 0.61
N GLN A 236 7.76 -16.70 1.44
CA GLN A 236 8.32 -16.12 2.66
C GLN A 236 9.31 -14.98 2.38
N ASN A 237 9.94 -14.96 1.20
CA ASN A 237 10.72 -13.84 0.67
C ASN A 237 10.89 -13.96 -0.86
N ALA A 238 10.76 -12.85 -1.60
CA ALA A 238 11.03 -12.84 -3.04
C ALA A 238 12.50 -13.15 -3.38
N ALA A 239 13.42 -12.98 -2.43
CA ALA A 239 14.85 -13.29 -2.59
C ALA A 239 15.15 -14.80 -2.55
N THR A 240 14.33 -15.61 -1.86
CA THR A 240 14.54 -17.07 -1.78
C THR A 240 13.78 -17.82 -2.86
N GLY A 241 12.69 -17.24 -3.39
CA GLY A 241 11.88 -17.82 -4.47
C GLY A 241 11.11 -19.09 -4.10
N SER A 242 11.34 -19.65 -2.91
CA SER A 242 10.67 -20.86 -2.43
C SER A 242 9.34 -20.50 -1.76
N PRO A 243 8.22 -21.12 -2.16
CA PRO A 243 6.95 -21.02 -1.44
C PRO A 243 7.15 -21.26 0.05
N ALA A 244 6.47 -20.49 0.89
CA ALA A 244 6.47 -20.77 2.32
C ALA A 244 5.91 -22.18 2.54
N ALA A 245 6.52 -22.94 3.46
CA ALA A 245 6.03 -24.27 3.82
C ALA A 245 4.62 -24.22 4.46
N GLU A 246 4.26 -23.06 5.02
CA GLU A 246 3.00 -22.79 5.69
C GLU A 246 2.27 -21.61 5.03
N GLN A 247 0.95 -21.58 5.16
CA GLN A 247 0.13 -20.46 4.71
C GLN A 247 0.47 -19.21 5.53
N LEU A 248 0.85 -18.13 4.85
CA LEU A 248 1.28 -16.90 5.52
C LEU A 248 0.13 -16.01 5.98
N MET A 249 -1.07 -16.16 5.40
CA MET A 249 -2.23 -15.36 5.79
C MET A 249 -2.58 -15.60 7.26
N GLY A 250 -2.47 -14.56 8.08
CA GLY A 250 -2.71 -14.60 9.53
C GLY A 250 -1.57 -15.20 10.35
N PHE A 251 -0.44 -15.55 9.73
CA PHE A 251 0.69 -16.14 10.42
C PHE A 251 1.34 -15.12 11.37
N HIS A 252 1.50 -15.49 12.64
CA HIS A 252 2.22 -14.67 13.62
C HIS A 252 3.70 -15.02 13.61
N GLN A 253 4.53 -14.10 13.12
CA GLN A 253 5.97 -14.21 13.20
C GLN A 253 6.45 -13.81 14.59
N ALA A 254 6.77 -14.81 15.41
CA ALA A 254 7.14 -14.62 16.81
C ALA A 254 8.40 -13.75 17.00
N GLU A 255 9.36 -13.80 16.07
CA GLU A 255 10.62 -13.05 16.22
C GLU A 255 10.50 -11.54 16.00
N SER A 256 9.59 -11.12 15.11
CA SER A 256 9.33 -9.70 14.82
C SER A 256 8.02 -9.20 15.43
N ASP A 257 7.22 -10.09 16.01
CA ASP A 257 5.86 -9.82 16.50
C ASP A 257 4.96 -9.19 15.43
N MET A 258 5.09 -9.66 14.19
CA MET A 258 4.29 -9.20 13.05
C MET A 258 3.26 -10.26 12.63
N ILE A 259 2.10 -9.81 12.16
CA ILE A 259 1.14 -10.66 11.46
C ILE A 259 1.41 -10.58 9.98
N TYR A 260 1.55 -11.72 9.32
CA TYR A 260 1.73 -11.77 7.88
C TYR A 260 0.37 -11.86 7.18
N LEU A 261 0.23 -11.11 6.09
CA LEU A 261 -0.94 -11.11 5.23
C LEU A 261 -0.44 -11.39 3.82
N SER A 262 -0.88 -12.49 3.20
CA SER A 262 -0.48 -12.81 1.84
C SER A 262 -1.50 -12.33 0.83
N ARG A 263 -1.04 -11.71 -0.26
CA ARG A 263 -1.91 -11.47 -1.41
C ARG A 263 -2.23 -12.81 -2.08
N ASN A 264 -3.52 -13.10 -2.24
CA ASN A 264 -4.06 -14.35 -2.78
C ASN A 264 -4.95 -14.14 -4.02
N CYS A 265 -5.19 -12.88 -4.39
CA CYS A 265 -5.82 -12.46 -5.64
C CYS A 265 -4.94 -11.40 -6.33
N PHE A 266 -4.94 -11.34 -7.66
CA PHE A 266 -4.04 -10.45 -8.42
C PHE A 266 -4.78 -9.72 -9.55
N LEU A 267 -4.64 -8.40 -9.58
CA LEU A 267 -5.14 -7.51 -10.63
C LEU A 267 -4.00 -6.60 -11.09
N GLU A 268 -2.89 -7.14 -11.59
CA GLU A 268 -1.67 -6.37 -11.85
C GLU A 268 -0.63 -7.01 -12.80
N PRO A 269 0.25 -6.19 -13.40
CA PRO A 269 -0.07 -4.87 -13.92
C PRO A 269 -0.99 -5.04 -15.15
N LEU A 270 -2.02 -4.20 -15.26
CA LEU A 270 -2.90 -4.06 -16.43
C LEU A 270 -3.67 -5.33 -16.85
N GLY A 271 -3.57 -6.43 -16.10
CA GLY A 271 -4.05 -7.75 -16.52
C GLY A 271 -3.56 -8.15 -17.93
N SER A 272 -2.39 -7.66 -18.35
CA SER A 272 -1.84 -7.77 -19.72
C SER A 272 -2.79 -7.36 -20.87
N GLY A 273 -3.87 -6.63 -20.60
CA GLY A 273 -4.94 -6.35 -21.58
C GLY A 273 -5.89 -7.51 -21.86
N ASP A 274 -5.80 -8.64 -21.15
CA ASP A 274 -6.70 -9.79 -21.26
C ASP A 274 -7.41 -10.03 -19.91
N LEU A 275 -8.74 -10.05 -19.94
CA LEU A 275 -9.57 -10.27 -18.76
C LEU A 275 -9.32 -11.65 -18.12
N ASN A 276 -8.90 -12.64 -18.92
CA ASN A 276 -8.63 -14.02 -18.49
C ASN A 276 -7.15 -14.26 -18.15
N HIS A 277 -6.30 -13.24 -18.28
CA HIS A 277 -4.92 -13.34 -17.81
C HIS A 277 -4.94 -13.75 -16.31
N PRO A 278 -3.96 -14.51 -15.81
CA PRO A 278 -3.87 -14.86 -14.39
C PRO A 278 -3.86 -13.67 -13.40
N SER A 279 -3.66 -12.47 -13.92
CA SER A 279 -3.70 -11.20 -13.19
C SER A 279 -4.75 -10.22 -13.73
N GLY A 280 -5.73 -10.73 -14.47
CA GLY A 280 -6.89 -9.99 -14.99
C GLY A 280 -8.14 -10.21 -14.13
N ALA A 281 -9.19 -9.45 -14.42
CA ALA A 281 -10.39 -9.37 -13.59
C ALA A 281 -11.14 -10.71 -13.43
N VAL A 282 -11.14 -11.58 -14.45
CA VAL A 282 -11.83 -12.88 -14.36
C VAL A 282 -11.10 -13.81 -13.39
N ALA A 283 -9.79 -13.94 -13.56
CA ALA A 283 -8.96 -14.75 -12.66
C ALA A 283 -8.98 -14.20 -11.23
N ALA A 284 -8.93 -12.87 -11.08
CA ALA A 284 -9.06 -12.19 -9.79
C ALA A 284 -10.39 -12.55 -9.11
N TYR A 285 -11.51 -12.46 -9.83
CA TYR A 285 -12.82 -12.82 -9.29
C TYR A 285 -12.89 -14.29 -8.86
N GLU A 286 -12.39 -15.21 -9.68
CA GLU A 286 -12.36 -16.63 -9.35
C GLU A 286 -11.49 -16.92 -8.11
N ALA A 287 -10.35 -16.24 -7.99
CA ALA A 287 -9.47 -16.32 -6.81
C ALA A 287 -10.20 -15.86 -5.54
N VAL A 288 -10.88 -14.71 -5.58
CA VAL A 288 -11.70 -14.20 -4.46
C VAL A 288 -12.71 -15.24 -3.99
N LEU A 289 -13.46 -15.85 -4.93
CA LEU A 289 -14.43 -16.89 -4.59
C LEU A 289 -13.80 -18.14 -3.98
N ASN A 290 -12.62 -18.53 -4.48
CA ASN A 290 -11.88 -19.67 -3.93
C ASN A 290 -11.38 -19.38 -2.52
N ASP A 291 -10.91 -18.16 -2.25
CA ASP A 291 -10.41 -17.74 -0.94
C ASP A 291 -11.53 -17.70 0.11
N TRP A 292 -12.69 -17.12 -0.21
CA TRP A 292 -13.84 -17.18 0.69
C TRP A 292 -14.32 -18.60 0.95
N ARG A 293 -14.35 -19.47 -0.08
CA ARG A 293 -14.68 -20.90 0.10
C ARG A 293 -13.69 -21.65 1.00
N ARG A 294 -12.43 -21.20 1.05
CA ARG A 294 -11.38 -21.73 1.93
C ARG A 294 -11.42 -21.13 3.34
N GLY A 295 -12.31 -20.18 3.60
CA GLY A 295 -12.39 -19.50 4.89
C GLY A 295 -11.21 -18.56 5.15
N VAL A 296 -10.74 -17.85 4.11
CA VAL A 296 -9.71 -16.80 4.24
C VAL A 296 -10.20 -15.51 3.55
N PRO A 297 -9.75 -14.32 3.99
CA PRO A 297 -10.08 -13.07 3.32
C PRO A 297 -9.43 -13.04 1.94
N ALA A 298 -10.05 -12.33 1.00
CA ALA A 298 -9.46 -12.08 -0.30
C ALA A 298 -8.67 -10.76 -0.27
N VAL A 299 -7.35 -10.86 -0.40
CA VAL A 299 -6.41 -9.73 -0.44
C VAL A 299 -5.85 -9.65 -1.86
N CYS A 300 -6.32 -8.65 -2.59
CA CYS A 300 -6.02 -8.41 -3.99
C CYS A 300 -4.81 -7.50 -4.15
N SER A 301 -3.82 -7.95 -4.93
CA SER A 301 -2.68 -7.15 -5.35
C SER A 301 -3.05 -6.26 -6.54
N SER A 302 -2.69 -4.99 -6.44
CA SER A 302 -2.73 -3.99 -7.51
C SER A 302 -1.42 -3.20 -7.53
N HIS A 303 -1.19 -2.39 -8.55
CA HIS A 303 -0.10 -1.40 -8.58
C HIS A 303 -0.62 -0.04 -9.03
N ARG A 304 0.05 1.05 -8.65
CA ARG A 304 -0.26 2.41 -9.13
C ARG A 304 -0.35 2.47 -10.66
N LYS A 305 0.47 1.69 -11.36
CA LYS A 305 0.51 1.59 -12.83
C LYS A 305 -0.83 1.26 -13.49
N ASN A 306 -1.75 0.61 -12.78
CA ASN A 306 -3.10 0.33 -13.27
C ASN A 306 -3.93 1.61 -13.46
N TYR A 307 -3.65 2.65 -12.67
CA TYR A 307 -4.47 3.86 -12.60
C TYR A 307 -3.71 5.11 -13.05
N VAL A 308 -2.38 5.03 -13.17
CA VAL A 308 -1.50 6.15 -13.52
C VAL A 308 -0.53 5.72 -14.63
N SER A 309 -0.69 6.33 -15.79
CA SER A 309 0.19 6.13 -16.93
C SER A 309 0.17 7.30 -17.90
N PHE A 310 1.27 7.47 -18.63
CA PHE A 310 1.30 8.32 -19.81
C PHE A 310 0.50 7.78 -20.99
N ILE A 311 0.26 6.47 -21.04
CA ILE A 311 -0.52 5.83 -22.09
C ILE A 311 -1.95 5.71 -21.59
N GLU A 312 -2.84 6.60 -22.04
CA GLU A 312 -4.23 6.64 -21.57
C GLU A 312 -4.96 5.30 -21.76
N GLN A 313 -4.65 4.57 -22.84
CA GLN A 313 -5.22 3.24 -23.08
C GLN A 313 -4.88 2.23 -21.98
N GLU A 314 -3.69 2.33 -21.38
CA GLU A 314 -3.28 1.46 -20.27
C GLU A 314 -4.09 1.80 -19.01
N THR A 315 -4.20 3.08 -18.68
CA THR A 315 -5.03 3.56 -17.57
C THR A 315 -6.50 3.15 -17.75
N GLN A 316 -7.06 3.33 -18.94
CA GLN A 316 -8.43 2.95 -19.27
C GLN A 316 -8.65 1.45 -19.10
N ASN A 317 -7.73 0.62 -19.61
CA ASN A 317 -7.80 -0.82 -19.43
C ASN A 317 -7.70 -1.22 -17.94
N GLY A 318 -6.86 -0.55 -17.14
CA GLY A 318 -6.80 -0.79 -15.70
C GLY A 318 -8.13 -0.50 -15.00
N TYR A 319 -8.79 0.61 -15.33
CA TYR A 319 -10.13 0.92 -14.81
C TYR A 319 -11.21 -0.05 -15.30
N GLU A 320 -11.15 -0.52 -16.54
CA GLU A 320 -12.10 -1.52 -17.07
C GLU A 320 -11.97 -2.88 -16.35
N GLN A 321 -10.73 -3.31 -16.10
CA GLN A 321 -10.45 -4.52 -15.32
C GLN A 321 -10.95 -4.37 -13.88
N ALA A 322 -10.66 -3.24 -13.23
CA ALA A 322 -11.16 -2.95 -11.88
C ALA A 322 -12.69 -2.89 -11.84
N ALA A 323 -13.33 -2.14 -12.74
CA ALA A 323 -14.79 -2.05 -12.82
C ALA A 323 -15.43 -3.43 -12.96
N ARG A 324 -14.90 -4.28 -13.86
CA ARG A 324 -15.42 -5.63 -14.06
C ARG A 324 -15.35 -6.50 -12.81
N LEU A 325 -14.28 -6.38 -12.02
CA LEU A 325 -14.14 -7.09 -10.75
C LEU A 325 -15.13 -6.56 -9.71
N TYR A 326 -15.15 -5.24 -9.50
CA TYR A 326 -15.98 -4.60 -8.47
C TYR A 326 -17.48 -4.71 -8.76
N ASP A 327 -17.91 -4.55 -10.03
CA ASP A 327 -19.30 -4.72 -10.45
C ASP A 327 -19.80 -6.15 -10.15
N ARG A 328 -19.02 -7.18 -10.48
CA ARG A 328 -19.40 -8.57 -10.17
C ARG A 328 -19.41 -8.84 -8.69
N LEU A 329 -18.37 -8.43 -7.96
CA LEU A 329 -18.30 -8.64 -6.52
C LEU A 329 -19.51 -8.01 -5.82
N THR A 330 -19.80 -6.74 -6.09
CA THR A 330 -20.89 -6.03 -5.41
C THR A 330 -22.29 -6.47 -5.85
N SER A 331 -22.47 -6.89 -7.10
CA SER A 331 -23.77 -7.39 -7.59
C SER A 331 -24.07 -8.84 -7.18
N GLU A 332 -23.08 -9.73 -7.19
CA GLU A 332 -23.24 -11.15 -6.85
C GLU A 332 -23.09 -11.39 -5.33
N HIS A 333 -22.40 -10.50 -4.61
CA HIS A 333 -22.11 -10.61 -3.17
C HIS A 333 -22.39 -9.30 -2.41
N PRO A 334 -23.65 -8.84 -2.33
CA PRO A 334 -24.00 -7.62 -1.58
C PRO A 334 -23.71 -7.71 -0.07
N ASP A 335 -23.35 -8.90 0.42
CA ASP A 335 -22.95 -9.17 1.79
C ASP A 335 -21.43 -9.05 2.04
N LEU A 336 -20.64 -8.66 1.03
CA LEU A 336 -19.18 -8.49 1.14
C LEU A 336 -18.78 -7.28 1.98
N TYR A 337 -17.62 -7.36 2.63
CA TYR A 337 -17.00 -6.25 3.35
C TYR A 337 -15.77 -5.75 2.59
N PHE A 338 -15.70 -4.44 2.35
CA PHE A 338 -14.43 -3.79 1.99
C PHE A 338 -13.67 -3.47 3.28
N LEU A 339 -12.54 -4.15 3.48
CA LEU A 339 -11.69 -4.00 4.65
C LEU A 339 -10.31 -3.43 4.28
N THR A 340 -9.54 -3.05 5.28
CA THR A 340 -8.10 -2.77 5.14
C THR A 340 -7.25 -3.96 5.56
N SER A 341 -5.98 -3.97 5.15
CA SER A 341 -5.00 -4.93 5.64
C SER A 341 -4.87 -4.85 7.17
N TRP A 342 -4.97 -3.66 7.76
CA TRP A 342 -4.91 -3.50 9.21
C TRP A 342 -6.12 -4.11 9.93
N GLU A 343 -7.34 -3.92 9.42
CA GLU A 343 -8.53 -4.59 9.96
C GLU A 343 -8.34 -6.11 9.94
N VAL A 344 -7.87 -6.68 8.82
CA VAL A 344 -7.62 -8.13 8.69
C VAL A 344 -6.55 -8.61 9.67
N ALA A 345 -5.45 -7.87 9.85
CA ALA A 345 -4.40 -8.25 10.81
C ALA A 345 -4.90 -8.25 12.26
N GLN A 346 -5.74 -7.28 12.65
CA GLN A 346 -6.36 -7.24 13.98
C GLN A 346 -7.31 -8.43 14.18
N MET A 347 -8.11 -8.75 13.17
CA MET A 347 -9.01 -9.90 13.19
C MET A 347 -8.27 -11.22 13.40
N TYR A 348 -7.11 -11.41 12.78
CA TYR A 348 -6.27 -12.59 13.06
C TYR A 348 -5.67 -12.62 14.47
N ARG A 349 -5.52 -11.48 15.14
CA ARG A 349 -5.01 -11.40 16.52
C ARG A 349 -6.07 -11.61 17.58
N GLY A 350 -7.30 -11.13 17.36
CA GLY A 350 -8.30 -11.06 18.42
C GLY A 350 -9.75 -11.01 17.97
N ASP A 351 -10.04 -11.36 16.71
CA ASP A 351 -11.40 -11.42 16.16
C ASP A 351 -12.19 -10.11 16.25
N ALA A 352 -11.51 -8.99 16.49
CA ALA A 352 -12.06 -7.64 16.56
C ALA A 352 -11.06 -6.63 15.98
N SER A 353 -11.55 -5.53 15.42
CA SER A 353 -10.72 -4.48 14.82
C SER A 353 -11.27 -3.08 15.06
N ILE A 354 -10.38 -2.10 15.01
CA ILE A 354 -10.72 -0.68 14.88
C ILE A 354 -9.86 -0.06 13.79
N GLU A 355 -10.46 0.79 12.95
CA GLU A 355 -9.75 1.53 11.90
C GLU A 355 -10.43 2.87 11.65
N LEU A 356 -9.62 3.87 11.26
CA LEU A 356 -10.07 5.23 11.03
C LEU A 356 -10.39 5.42 9.54
N PHE A 357 -11.64 5.78 9.25
CA PHE A 357 -12.14 6.05 7.91
C PHE A 357 -12.74 7.46 7.90
N GLY A 358 -11.90 8.43 7.55
CA GLY A 358 -12.30 9.83 7.57
C GLY A 358 -12.77 10.28 8.95
N ASP A 359 -13.94 10.87 9.00
CA ASP A 359 -14.60 11.37 10.21
C ASP A 359 -15.26 10.27 11.07
N HIS A 360 -14.89 9.00 10.89
CA HIS A 360 -15.40 7.90 11.70
C HIS A 360 -14.31 6.90 12.08
N ALA A 361 -14.42 6.32 13.28
CA ALA A 361 -13.74 5.08 13.63
C ALA A 361 -14.73 3.92 13.42
N VAL A 362 -14.31 2.92 12.66
CA VAL A 362 -15.08 1.72 12.38
C VAL A 362 -14.62 0.63 13.33
N VAL A 363 -15.52 0.18 14.19
CA VAL A 363 -15.26 -0.86 15.19
C VAL A 363 -16.00 -2.13 14.80
N ARG A 364 -15.28 -3.25 14.84
CA ARG A 364 -15.82 -4.56 14.52
C ARG A 364 -15.49 -5.52 15.62
N ASN A 365 -16.48 -6.26 16.06
CA ASN A 365 -16.26 -7.41 16.92
C ASN A 365 -16.97 -8.61 16.30
N TRP A 366 -16.18 -9.53 15.77
CA TRP A 366 -16.67 -10.77 15.17
C TRP A 366 -16.34 -11.99 16.03
N SER A 367 -15.94 -11.77 17.29
CA SER A 367 -15.79 -12.81 18.29
C SER A 367 -17.16 -13.27 18.84
N ASP A 368 -17.13 -14.25 19.74
CA ASP A 368 -18.33 -14.80 20.40
C ASP A 368 -18.81 -13.98 21.61
N GLY A 369 -18.08 -12.93 22.01
CA GLY A 369 -18.33 -12.18 23.25
C GLY A 369 -17.96 -10.72 23.14
N GLU A 370 -17.97 -9.99 24.25
CA GLU A 370 -17.50 -8.60 24.28
C GLU A 370 -15.99 -8.54 24.03
N ALA A 371 -15.57 -7.55 23.24
CA ALA A 371 -14.17 -7.28 22.95
C ALA A 371 -13.90 -5.78 23.06
N THR A 372 -12.68 -5.45 23.50
CA THR A 372 -12.18 -4.07 23.54
C THR A 372 -11.10 -3.90 22.49
N VAL A 373 -11.28 -2.90 21.63
CA VAL A 373 -10.30 -2.48 20.64
C VAL A 373 -9.92 -1.03 20.88
N SER A 374 -8.72 -0.64 20.47
CA SER A 374 -8.25 0.73 20.69
C SER A 374 -7.40 1.25 19.55
N GLU A 375 -7.50 2.55 19.28
CA GLU A 375 -6.70 3.26 18.29
C GLU A 375 -6.23 4.61 18.83
N GLN A 376 -5.03 5.03 18.43
CA GLN A 376 -4.55 6.37 18.70
C GLN A 376 -5.20 7.33 17.70
N LEU A 377 -5.98 8.29 18.18
CA LEU A 377 -6.54 9.32 17.31
C LEU A 377 -5.48 10.37 16.98
N PRO A 378 -5.53 10.97 15.77
CA PRO A 378 -4.69 12.11 15.43
C PRO A 378 -4.89 13.27 16.41
N GLN A 379 -3.86 14.10 16.55
CA GLN A 379 -3.90 15.24 17.46
C GLN A 379 -5.10 16.15 17.17
N GLY A 380 -5.89 16.46 18.20
CA GLY A 380 -7.08 17.33 18.08
C GLY A 380 -8.36 16.61 17.66
N VAL A 381 -8.29 15.31 17.33
CA VAL A 381 -9.46 14.49 17.04
C VAL A 381 -10.04 13.90 18.33
N THR A 382 -11.36 13.91 18.44
CA THR A 382 -12.09 13.37 19.61
C THR A 382 -13.29 12.52 19.18
N PRO A 383 -13.63 11.45 19.93
CA PRO A 383 -14.80 10.63 19.62
C PRO A 383 -16.10 11.37 19.93
N GLY A 384 -17.12 11.11 19.12
CA GLY A 384 -18.44 11.72 19.14
C GLY A 384 -19.56 10.68 19.29
N ALA A 385 -20.64 10.84 18.52
CA ALA A 385 -21.79 9.95 18.58
C ALA A 385 -21.46 8.55 18.07
N GLU A 386 -22.18 7.56 18.59
CA GLU A 386 -22.07 6.17 18.21
C GLU A 386 -23.25 5.72 17.35
N HIS A 387 -22.98 4.84 16.38
CA HIS A 387 -23.98 4.24 15.51
C HIS A 387 -23.76 2.74 15.37
N VAL A 388 -24.82 1.95 15.44
CA VAL A 388 -24.78 0.49 15.17
C VAL A 388 -25.00 0.28 13.68
N LEU A 389 -24.07 -0.42 13.01
CA LEU A 389 -24.13 -0.66 11.56
C LEU A 389 -24.90 -1.92 11.18
N THR A 390 -24.71 -3.00 11.93
CA THR A 390 -25.35 -4.29 11.63
C THR A 390 -26.25 -4.70 12.79
N GLU A 391 -25.66 -5.20 13.86
CA GLU A 391 -26.35 -5.67 15.07
C GLU A 391 -25.42 -5.50 16.28
N GLY A 392 -25.98 -5.53 17.49
CA GLY A 392 -25.20 -5.54 18.73
C GLY A 392 -25.42 -4.29 19.60
N LYS A 393 -24.53 -4.14 20.59
CA LYS A 393 -24.56 -3.05 21.56
C LYS A 393 -23.15 -2.65 21.97
N LEU A 394 -22.90 -1.35 22.02
CA LEU A 394 -21.69 -0.80 22.62
C LEU A 394 -21.80 -0.87 24.15
N ALA A 395 -20.79 -1.46 24.77
CA ALA A 395 -20.71 -1.62 26.22
C ALA A 395 -20.00 -0.42 26.87
N GLY A 396 -19.06 0.22 26.16
CA GLY A 396 -18.42 1.45 26.62
C GLY A 396 -17.46 2.05 25.60
N ILE A 397 -17.28 3.37 25.69
CA ILE A 397 -16.30 4.15 24.96
C ILE A 397 -15.47 4.92 25.98
N GLU A 398 -14.14 4.77 25.91
CA GLU A 398 -13.19 5.47 26.75
C GLU A 398 -12.23 6.28 25.86
N PHE A 399 -11.88 7.48 26.31
CA PHE A 399 -10.94 8.35 25.62
C PHE A 399 -9.99 9.02 26.62
N GLU A 400 -8.73 8.60 26.59
CA GLU A 400 -7.69 9.07 27.51
C GLU A 400 -6.38 9.23 26.72
N ASP A 401 -5.66 10.33 26.93
CA ASP A 401 -4.38 10.64 26.27
C ASP A 401 -4.40 10.49 24.73
N GLY A 402 -5.54 10.82 24.11
CA GLY A 402 -5.72 10.73 22.65
C GLY A 402 -6.01 9.31 22.15
N ARG A 403 -6.07 8.31 23.03
CA ARG A 403 -6.38 6.92 22.70
C ARG A 403 -7.88 6.67 22.87
N LEU A 404 -8.54 6.28 21.78
CA LEU A 404 -9.91 5.78 21.78
C LEU A 404 -9.90 4.29 22.09
N SER A 405 -10.67 3.86 23.09
CA SER A 405 -10.94 2.45 23.40
C SER A 405 -12.44 2.20 23.36
N VAL A 406 -12.85 1.17 22.62
CA VAL A 406 -14.26 0.82 22.43
C VAL A 406 -14.46 -0.63 22.83
N THR A 407 -15.35 -0.83 23.79
CA THR A 407 -15.80 -2.16 24.22
C THR A 407 -17.18 -2.42 23.65
N ALA A 408 -17.31 -3.50 22.88
CA ALA A 408 -18.51 -3.78 22.14
C ALA A 408 -18.89 -5.26 22.20
N ALA A 409 -20.18 -5.58 22.22
CA ALA A 409 -20.67 -6.92 21.93
C ALA A 409 -20.43 -7.28 20.44
N PRO A 410 -20.59 -8.55 20.02
CA PRO A 410 -20.44 -8.92 18.62
C PRO A 410 -21.32 -8.06 17.70
N GLY A 411 -20.71 -7.46 16.67
CA GLY A 411 -21.34 -6.43 15.85
C GLY A 411 -20.36 -5.54 15.08
N ASP A 412 -20.91 -4.67 14.23
CA ASP A 412 -20.19 -3.60 13.54
C ASP A 412 -20.74 -2.24 14.01
N TYR A 413 -19.85 -1.28 14.26
CA TYR A 413 -20.18 0.02 14.86
C TYR A 413 -19.38 1.16 14.21
N LEU A 414 -19.95 2.36 14.22
CA LEU A 414 -19.26 3.61 13.90
C LEU A 414 -19.21 4.50 15.13
N ILE A 415 -18.05 5.10 15.36
CA ILE A 415 -17.89 6.21 16.28
C ILE A 415 -17.54 7.44 15.44
N GLU A 416 -18.36 8.49 15.48
CA GLU A 416 -18.05 9.76 14.82
C GLU A 416 -16.76 10.36 15.41
N LEU A 417 -15.97 11.03 14.59
CA LEU A 417 -14.72 11.68 14.97
C LEU A 417 -14.83 13.17 14.68
N SER A 418 -14.85 13.98 15.74
CA SER A 418 -14.82 15.43 15.63
C SER A 418 -13.40 15.94 15.51
N GLY A 419 -13.18 16.94 14.65
CA GLY A 419 -11.85 17.55 14.44
C GLY A 419 -10.99 16.86 13.37
N TRP A 420 -11.54 15.88 12.65
CA TRP A 420 -10.86 15.25 11.51
C TRP A 420 -10.83 16.22 10.31
N SER A 421 -9.65 16.78 10.01
CA SER A 421 -9.44 17.79 8.95
C SER A 421 -8.39 17.40 7.93
#